data_AF-A0A167NQV4-F1
#
_entry.id   AF-A0A167NQV4-F1
#
_cell.length_a   1.000
_cell.length_b   1.000
_cell.length_c   1.000
_cell.angle_alpha   90.00
_cell.angle_beta   90.00
_cell.angle_gamma   90.00
#
_symmetry.space_group_name_H-M   'P 1'
#
loop_
_entity.id
_entity.type
_entity.pdbx_description
1 polymer ?
#
loop_
_entity_poly.entity_id
_entity_poly.type
_entity_poly.pdbx_seq_one_letter_code
_entity_poly.pdbx_strand_id
1 'polypeptide(L)'
;MATTASQAGPSGDFTLAEIKARLPKPGVPWEDIAVPVLLFVLGGTTGMLRGSRMAALQFAAENTHRAPKNVQGWYFYQKTKNYRVILGGVKGAAWRSFQLGGLGVLYVGTREAGVKIGMREWSDVLAGTATGGIISAISFPSRYSHNR
;
A
#
# COMPACT_ATOMS: atom_id res chain seq x y z
N MET A 1 -41.55 -42.30 44.46
CA MET A 1 -41.74 -41.54 43.21
C MET A 1 -40.74 -40.39 43.25
N ALA A 2 -39.53 -40.60 42.73
CA ALA A 2 -38.43 -39.64 42.82
C ALA A 2 -38.02 -39.19 41.42
N THR A 3 -38.19 -37.89 41.20
CA THR A 3 -37.77 -37.10 40.05
C THR A 3 -36.28 -37.27 39.75
N THR A 4 -35.92 -37.76 38.56
CA THR A 4 -34.56 -37.63 38.01
C THR A 4 -34.49 -36.41 37.10
N ALA A 5 -33.58 -35.52 37.48
CA ALA A 5 -33.31 -34.24 36.86
C ALA A 5 -32.78 -34.37 35.43
N SER A 6 -33.28 -33.47 34.58
CA SER A 6 -32.59 -32.78 33.49
C SER A 6 -31.50 -33.57 32.75
N GLN A 7 -31.87 -34.14 31.60
CA GLN A 7 -30.90 -34.33 30.51
C GLN A 7 -30.31 -32.95 30.16
N ALA A 8 -29.09 -32.69 30.63
CA ALA A 8 -28.29 -31.61 30.12
C ALA A 8 -28.00 -31.90 28.64
N GLY A 9 -28.63 -31.13 27.75
CA GLY A 9 -28.19 -31.01 26.35
C GLY A 9 -26.74 -30.56 26.30
N PRO A 10 -26.03 -30.78 25.17
CA PRO A 10 -24.58 -30.56 25.09
C PRO A 10 -24.26 -29.13 25.48
N SER A 11 -23.61 -28.94 26.63
CA SER A 11 -23.11 -27.65 27.08
C SER A 11 -22.22 -27.08 25.99
N GLY A 12 -22.49 -25.82 25.62
CA GLY A 12 -21.87 -25.11 24.51
C GLY A 12 -20.43 -24.70 24.77
N ASP A 13 -19.59 -25.64 25.18
CA ASP A 13 -18.18 -25.42 25.46
C ASP A 13 -17.37 -25.74 24.20
N PHE A 14 -17.48 -24.89 23.18
CA PHE A 14 -16.55 -24.95 22.05
C PHE A 14 -15.16 -24.55 22.53
N THR A 15 -14.30 -25.53 22.74
CA THR A 15 -12.92 -25.28 23.15
C THR A 15 -12.22 -24.48 22.05
N LEU A 16 -11.45 -23.44 22.39
CA LEU A 16 -10.72 -22.62 21.40
C LEU A 16 -9.83 -23.46 20.48
N ALA A 17 -9.34 -24.60 20.97
CA ALA A 17 -8.56 -25.57 20.20
C ALA A 17 -9.39 -26.26 19.08
N GLU A 18 -10.64 -26.63 19.36
CA GLU A 18 -11.54 -27.26 18.38
C GLU A 18 -11.97 -26.25 17.32
N ILE A 19 -12.26 -25.00 17.72
CA ILE A 19 -12.56 -23.92 16.78
C ILE A 19 -11.35 -23.67 15.86
N LYS A 20 -10.13 -23.61 16.41
CA LYS A 20 -8.89 -23.45 15.62
C LYS A 20 -8.61 -24.64 14.68
N ALA A 21 -8.94 -25.86 15.09
CA ALA A 21 -8.76 -27.06 14.26
C ALA A 21 -9.77 -27.11 13.10
N ARG A 22 -10.97 -26.54 13.30
CA ARG A 22 -12.04 -26.49 12.29
C ARG A 22 -11.94 -25.29 11.34
N LEU A 23 -11.24 -24.24 11.75
CA LEU A 23 -10.95 -23.09 10.90
C LEU A 23 -10.02 -23.54 9.77
N PRO A 24 -10.41 -23.34 8.50
CA PRO A 24 -9.50 -23.58 7.39
C PRO A 24 -8.29 -22.68 7.58
N LYS A 25 -7.10 -23.29 7.65
CA LYS A 25 -5.86 -22.54 7.71
C LYS A 25 -5.78 -21.71 6.42
N PRO A 26 -5.61 -20.39 6.49
CA PRO A 26 -5.52 -19.57 5.28
C PRO A 26 -4.42 -20.14 4.38
N GLY A 27 -4.75 -20.39 3.12
CA GLY A 27 -3.82 -21.00 2.15
C GLY A 27 -2.61 -20.11 1.83
N VAL A 28 -2.67 -18.83 2.22
CA VAL A 28 -1.59 -17.85 2.13
C VAL A 28 -1.08 -17.50 3.53
N PRO A 29 0.23 -17.62 3.79
CA PRO A 29 0.82 -17.20 5.05
C PRO A 29 0.71 -15.67 5.21
N TRP A 30 0.71 -15.19 6.46
CA TRP A 30 0.58 -13.77 6.77
C TRP A 30 1.70 -12.92 6.14
N GLU A 31 2.87 -13.51 5.93
CA GLU A 31 4.05 -12.91 5.32
C GLU A 31 3.76 -12.47 3.87
N ASP A 32 3.05 -13.30 3.12
CA ASP A 32 2.70 -13.03 1.71
C ASP A 32 1.63 -11.92 1.58
N ILE A 33 0.81 -11.71 2.63
CA ILE A 33 -0.15 -10.60 2.69
C ILE A 33 0.54 -9.32 3.18
N ALA A 34 1.47 -9.42 4.12
CA ALA A 34 2.13 -8.28 4.72
C ALA A 34 2.98 -7.49 3.71
N VAL A 35 3.69 -8.18 2.81
CA VAL A 35 4.57 -7.54 1.82
C VAL A 35 3.84 -6.51 0.94
N PRO A 36 2.76 -6.86 0.20
CA PRO A 36 2.06 -5.88 -0.65
C PRO A 36 1.40 -4.77 0.17
N VAL A 37 0.88 -5.06 1.36
CA VAL A 37 0.27 -4.06 2.25
C VAL A 37 1.30 -3.04 2.72
N LEU A 38 2.47 -3.50 3.19
CA LEU A 38 3.54 -2.62 3.65
C LEU A 38 4.08 -1.77 2.50
N LEU A 39 4.27 -2.35 1.33
CA LEU A 39 4.70 -1.62 0.14
C LEU A 39 3.67 -0.58 -0.30
N PHE A 40 2.38 -0.89 -0.22
CA PHE A 40 1.31 0.07 -0.49
C PHE A 40 1.36 1.26 0.47
N VAL A 41 1.50 1.02 1.78
CA VAL A 41 1.58 2.08 2.79
C VAL A 41 2.84 2.93 2.58
N LEU A 42 4.00 2.31 2.42
CA LEU A 42 5.27 3.01 2.17
C LEU A 42 5.21 3.82 0.88
N GLY A 43 4.59 3.28 -0.18
CA GLY A 43 4.34 3.98 -1.43
C GLY A 43 3.43 5.19 -1.23
N GLY A 44 2.35 5.03 -0.46
CA GLY A 44 1.44 6.10 -0.09
C GLY A 44 2.16 7.22 0.66
N THR A 45 2.90 6.91 1.72
CA THR A 45 3.63 7.90 2.52
C THR A 45 4.69 8.62 1.71
N THR A 46 5.52 7.90 0.95
CA THR A 46 6.57 8.52 0.12
C THR A 46 5.98 9.36 -1.01
N GLY A 47 4.89 8.91 -1.62
CA GLY A 47 4.13 9.66 -2.63
C GLY A 47 3.49 10.91 -2.06
N MET A 48 2.90 10.83 -0.88
CA MET A 48 2.28 11.95 -0.18
C MET A 48 3.29 13.05 0.14
N LEU A 49 4.43 12.69 0.72
CA LEU A 49 5.49 13.64 1.09
C LEU A 49 6.08 14.34 -0.15
N ARG A 50 6.35 13.58 -1.22
CA ARG A 50 6.88 14.16 -2.47
C ARG A 50 5.84 15.02 -3.18
N GLY A 51 4.60 14.56 -3.29
CA GLY A 51 3.51 15.27 -3.96
C GLY A 51 3.13 16.57 -3.24
N SER A 52 3.03 16.54 -1.91
CA SER A 52 2.76 17.73 -1.09
C SER A 52 3.89 18.77 -1.20
N ARG A 53 5.15 18.33 -1.15
CA ARG A 53 6.31 19.23 -1.30
C ARG A 53 6.36 19.91 -2.66
N MET A 54 6.13 19.16 -3.74
CA MET A 54 6.10 19.74 -5.10
C MET A 54 4.99 20.77 -5.26
N ALA A 55 3.77 20.46 -4.79
CA ALA A 55 2.65 21.40 -4.84
C ALA A 55 2.90 22.65 -3.99
N ALA A 56 3.56 22.51 -2.83
CA ALA A 56 3.93 23.64 -1.98
C ALA A 56 4.96 24.55 -2.67
N LEU A 57 5.98 23.98 -3.29
CA LEU A 57 7.01 24.73 -4.02
C LEU A 57 6.43 25.44 -5.24
N GLN A 58 5.56 24.76 -6.00
CA GLN A 58 4.86 25.36 -7.13
C GLN A 58 3.98 26.54 -6.67
N PHE A 59 3.19 26.36 -5.61
CA PHE A 59 2.37 27.44 -5.08
C PHE A 59 3.22 28.63 -4.60
N ALA A 60 4.36 28.37 -3.96
CA ALA A 60 5.30 29.41 -3.54
C ALA A 60 5.87 30.16 -4.75
N ALA A 61 6.27 29.45 -5.81
CA ALA A 61 6.76 30.04 -7.05
C ALA A 61 5.71 30.90 -7.76
N GLU A 62 4.45 30.44 -7.82
CA GLU A 62 3.33 31.19 -8.42
C GLU A 62 2.94 32.43 -7.62
N ASN A 63 3.18 32.44 -6.30
CA ASN A 63 2.72 33.50 -5.40
C ASN A 63 3.85 34.31 -4.75
N THR A 64 5.08 34.23 -5.26
CA THR A 64 6.22 35.03 -4.78
C THR A 64 5.90 36.53 -4.74
N HIS A 65 5.11 37.02 -5.71
CA HIS A 65 4.72 38.41 -5.81
C HIS A 65 3.44 38.78 -5.02
N ARG A 66 2.70 37.80 -4.47
CA ARG A 66 1.40 38.00 -3.80
C ARG A 66 1.49 37.73 -2.30
N ALA A 67 2.39 38.43 -1.61
CA ALA A 67 2.49 38.36 -0.16
C ALA A 67 1.22 38.94 0.52
N PRO A 68 0.65 38.27 1.53
CA PRO A 68 -0.52 38.78 2.25
C PRO A 68 -0.16 40.06 3.02
N LYS A 69 -0.97 41.10 2.86
CA LYS A 69 -0.78 42.40 3.55
C LYS A 69 -1.71 42.61 4.75
N ASN A 70 -2.75 41.78 4.90
CA ASN A 70 -3.74 41.84 5.96
C ASN A 70 -4.05 40.44 6.51
N VAL A 71 -4.64 40.37 7.71
CA VAL A 71 -4.94 39.11 8.40
C VAL A 71 -5.94 38.25 7.63
N GLN A 72 -6.95 38.88 7.02
CA GLN A 72 -7.95 38.18 6.19
C GLN A 72 -7.31 37.56 4.94
N GLY A 73 -6.41 38.27 4.27
CA GLY A 73 -5.66 37.78 3.11
C GLY A 73 -4.71 36.65 3.47
N TRP A 74 -4.09 36.70 4.65
CA TRP A 74 -3.27 35.59 5.17
C TRP A 74 -4.08 34.30 5.31
N TYR A 75 -5.30 34.39 5.84
CA TYR A 75 -6.19 33.23 5.98
C TYR A 75 -6.56 32.63 4.61
N PHE A 76 -6.98 33.45 3.65
CA PHE A 76 -7.32 32.97 2.30
C PHE A 76 -6.13 32.40 1.55
N TYR A 77 -4.94 32.98 1.74
CA TYR A 77 -3.69 32.45 1.22
C TYR A 77 -3.41 31.05 1.76
N GLN A 78 -3.45 30.87 3.08
CA GLN A 78 -3.15 29.60 3.72
C GLN A 78 -4.19 28.52 3.40
N LYS A 79 -5.47 28.89 3.32
CA LYS A 79 -6.55 27.99 2.89
C LYS A 79 -6.29 27.46 1.47
N THR A 80 -5.98 28.35 0.53
CA THR A 80 -5.68 27.98 -0.86
C THR A 80 -4.43 27.11 -0.97
N LYS A 81 -3.38 27.47 -0.23
CA LYS A 81 -2.14 26.69 -0.14
C LYS A 81 -2.42 25.27 0.35
N ASN A 82 -3.16 25.14 1.46
CA ASN A 82 -3.45 23.84 2.06
C ASN A 82 -4.24 22.94 1.11
N TYR A 83 -5.24 23.45 0.39
CA TYR A 83 -5.98 22.62 -0.58
C TYR A 83 -5.09 22.09 -1.71
N ARG A 84 -4.21 22.94 -2.27
CA ARG A 84 -3.29 22.52 -3.34
C ARG A 84 -2.27 21.50 -2.85
N VAL A 85 -1.74 21.70 -1.64
CA VAL A 85 -0.78 20.79 -1.01
C VAL A 85 -1.43 19.45 -0.68
N ILE A 86 -2.65 19.44 -0.12
CA ILE A 86 -3.40 18.21 0.16
C ILE A 86 -3.71 17.47 -1.14
N LEU A 87 -4.18 18.16 -2.17
CA LEU A 87 -4.47 17.54 -3.47
C LEU A 87 -3.21 16.94 -4.11
N GLY A 88 -2.09 17.67 -4.08
CA GLY A 88 -0.80 17.16 -4.55
C GLY A 88 -0.33 15.95 -3.75
N GLY A 89 -0.52 15.96 -2.43
CA GLY A 89 -0.24 14.84 -1.54
C GLY A 89 -1.08 13.60 -1.85
N VAL A 90 -2.41 13.75 -1.96
CA VAL A 90 -3.33 12.64 -2.27
C VAL A 90 -3.04 12.05 -3.65
N LYS A 91 -2.83 12.90 -4.67
CA LYS A 91 -2.47 12.44 -6.02
C LYS A 91 -1.15 11.67 -6.02
N GLY A 92 -0.14 12.19 -5.32
CA GLY A 92 1.16 11.52 -5.16
C GLY A 92 1.04 10.19 -4.42
N ALA A 93 0.26 10.15 -3.33
CA ALA A 93 0.01 8.96 -2.54
C ALA A 93 -0.71 7.87 -3.34
N ALA A 94 -1.79 8.23 -4.05
CA ALA A 94 -2.55 7.30 -4.87
C ALA A 94 -1.64 6.65 -5.92
N TRP A 95 -0.93 7.44 -6.72
CA TRP A 95 -0.07 6.89 -7.77
C TRP A 95 1.03 5.98 -7.22
N ARG A 96 1.73 6.40 -6.17
CA ARG A 96 2.87 5.64 -5.61
C ARG A 96 2.44 4.42 -4.81
N SER A 97 1.31 4.47 -4.11
CA SER A 97 0.76 3.32 -3.38
C SER A 97 0.31 2.23 -4.34
N PHE A 98 -0.40 2.55 -5.43
CA PHE A 98 -0.76 1.57 -6.45
C PHE A 98 0.48 0.99 -7.16
N GLN A 99 1.48 1.82 -7.45
CA GLN A 99 2.72 1.36 -8.06
C GLN A 99 3.46 0.35 -7.17
N LEU A 100 3.69 0.67 -5.89
CA LEU A 100 4.41 -0.22 -4.98
C LEU A 100 3.56 -1.39 -4.46
N GLY A 101 2.25 -1.19 -4.26
CA GLY A 101 1.33 -2.26 -3.90
C GLY A 101 1.21 -3.30 -5.01
N GLY A 102 1.04 -2.87 -6.26
CA GLY A 102 1.05 -3.75 -7.43
C GLY A 102 2.39 -4.49 -7.59
N LEU A 103 3.50 -3.83 -7.25
CA LEU A 103 4.81 -4.46 -7.20
C LEU A 103 4.88 -5.58 -6.16
N GLY A 104 4.35 -5.35 -4.96
CA GLY A 104 4.32 -6.35 -3.91
C GLY A 104 3.48 -7.56 -4.30
N VAL A 105 2.33 -7.35 -4.95
CA VAL A 105 1.49 -8.43 -5.48
C VAL A 105 2.24 -9.23 -6.54
N LEU A 106 2.92 -8.55 -7.46
CA LEU A 106 3.73 -9.20 -8.50
C LEU A 106 4.86 -10.05 -7.91
N TYR A 107 5.56 -9.52 -6.90
CA TYR A 107 6.62 -10.22 -6.19
C TYR A 107 6.11 -11.51 -5.54
N VAL A 108 5.04 -11.41 -4.74
CA VAL A 108 4.43 -12.57 -4.07
C VAL A 108 3.90 -13.58 -5.08
N GLY A 109 3.22 -13.13 -6.14
CA GLY A 109 2.73 -14.03 -7.19
C GLY A 109 3.86 -14.79 -7.92
N THR A 110 4.97 -14.11 -8.22
CA THR A 110 6.13 -14.76 -8.86
C THR A 110 6.82 -15.74 -7.90
N ARG A 111 6.95 -15.36 -6.62
CA ARG A 111 7.49 -16.21 -5.57
C ARG A 111 6.67 -17.49 -5.41
N GLU A 112 5.34 -17.36 -5.24
CA GLU A 112 4.43 -18.51 -5.10
C GLU A 112 4.46 -19.44 -6.33
N ALA A 113 4.54 -18.87 -7.53
CA ALA A 113 4.70 -19.65 -8.76
C ALA A 113 6.01 -20.46 -8.74
N GLY A 114 7.13 -19.84 -8.35
CA GLY A 114 8.42 -20.52 -8.21
C GLY A 114 8.41 -21.64 -7.18
N VAL A 115 7.73 -21.43 -6.04
CA VAL A 115 7.54 -22.46 -5.01
C VAL A 115 6.73 -23.64 -5.55
N LYS A 116 5.65 -23.39 -6.31
CA LYS A 116 4.81 -24.45 -6.91
C LYS A 116 5.54 -25.27 -7.97
N ILE A 117 6.53 -24.69 -8.65
CA ILE A 117 7.37 -25.36 -9.66
C ILE A 117 8.52 -26.17 -9.01
N GLY A 118 8.68 -26.09 -7.68
CA GLY A 118 9.73 -26.82 -6.94
C GLY A 118 11.04 -26.04 -6.77
N MET A 119 11.09 -24.77 -7.19
CA MET A 119 12.27 -23.91 -7.09
C MET A 119 12.31 -23.13 -5.77
N ARG A 120 12.05 -23.81 -4.64
CA ARG A 120 11.80 -23.16 -3.34
C ARG A 120 13.00 -22.38 -2.78
N GLU A 121 14.22 -22.78 -3.11
CA GLU A 121 15.45 -22.09 -2.65
C GLU A 121 15.75 -20.82 -3.47
N TRP A 122 15.32 -20.79 -4.73
CA TRP A 122 15.62 -19.70 -5.68
C TRP A 122 14.42 -18.79 -5.94
N SER A 123 13.24 -19.14 -5.43
CA SER A 123 12.00 -18.43 -5.70
C SER A 123 12.06 -16.96 -5.30
N ASP A 124 12.72 -16.64 -4.18
CA ASP A 124 12.83 -15.26 -3.69
C ASP A 124 13.77 -14.42 -4.56
N VAL A 125 14.89 -15.02 -5.01
CA VAL A 125 15.87 -14.37 -5.90
C VAL A 125 15.26 -14.12 -7.27
N LEU A 126 14.60 -15.15 -7.84
CA LEU A 126 13.95 -15.05 -9.14
C LEU A 126 12.78 -14.07 -9.13
N ALA A 127 11.98 -14.06 -8.07
CA ALA A 127 10.92 -13.07 -7.88
C ALA A 127 11.49 -11.65 -7.79
N GLY A 128 12.60 -11.46 -7.07
CA GLY A 128 13.30 -10.18 -6.98
C GLY A 128 13.83 -9.69 -8.33
N THR A 129 14.53 -10.55 -9.08
CA THR A 129 15.06 -10.21 -10.42
C THR A 129 13.95 -9.96 -11.43
N ALA A 130 12.89 -10.78 -11.44
CA ALA A 130 11.75 -10.62 -12.34
C ALA A 130 11.02 -9.29 -12.07
N THR A 131 10.75 -9.01 -10.79
CA THR A 131 10.06 -7.79 -10.35
C THR A 131 10.91 -6.54 -10.65
N GLY A 132 12.23 -6.61 -10.42
CA GLY A 132 13.18 -5.54 -10.77
C GLY A 132 13.27 -5.31 -12.29
N GLY A 133 13.27 -6.37 -13.10
CA GLY A 133 13.24 -6.29 -14.55
C GLY A 133 11.98 -5.58 -15.07
N ILE A 134 10.82 -5.88 -14.49
CA ILE A 134 9.54 -5.24 -14.84
C ILE A 134 9.54 -3.75 -14.46
N ILE A 135 10.02 -3.39 -13.27
CA ILE A 135 10.15 -1.98 -12.89
C ILE A 135 11.08 -1.24 -13.84
N SER A 136 12.21 -1.85 -14.19
CA SER A 136 13.18 -1.28 -15.12
C SER A 136 12.49 -0.97 -16.46
N ALA A 137 11.81 -1.96 -17.04
CA ALA A 137 11.10 -1.79 -18.31
C ALA A 137 10.05 -0.67 -18.27
N ILE A 138 9.33 -0.51 -17.15
CA ILE A 138 8.30 0.53 -16.99
C ILE A 138 8.92 1.92 -16.71
N SER A 139 10.03 1.96 -15.97
CA SER A 139 10.63 3.22 -15.47
C SER A 139 11.61 3.85 -16.45
N PHE A 140 12.03 3.12 -17.48
CA PHE A 140 12.79 3.65 -18.62
C PHE A 140 11.88 3.77 -19.85
N PRO A 141 10.95 4.75 -19.92
CA PRO A 141 10.46 5.15 -21.24
C PRO A 141 11.67 5.69 -22.00
N SER A 142 11.93 5.13 -23.17
CA SER A 142 12.98 5.56 -24.11
C SER A 142 13.09 7.08 -24.13
N ARG A 143 14.11 7.62 -23.46
CA ARG A 143 14.48 9.04 -23.57
C ARG A 143 15.28 9.21 -24.86
N TYR A 144 14.60 9.11 -26.00
CA TYR A 144 15.09 9.63 -27.27
C TYR A 144 13.92 10.29 -28.02
N SER A 145 13.70 11.58 -27.76
CA SER A 145 13.59 12.54 -28.87
C SER A 145 14.18 13.86 -28.42
N HIS A 146 15.39 14.10 -28.91
CA HIS A 146 16.02 15.38 -28.95
C HIS A 146 15.29 16.22 -30.02
N ASN A 147 14.77 17.38 -29.61
CA ASN A 147 14.72 18.63 -30.38
C ASN A 147 14.14 18.58 -31.82
N ARG A 148 12.88 19.01 -31.97
CA ARG A 148 12.44 19.94 -33.02
C ARG A 148 11.29 20.80 -32.48
#